data_AF-A0A9E6FCQ1-F1
#
_entry.id   AF-A0A9E6FCQ1-F1
#
_cell.length_a   1.000
_cell.length_b   1.000
_cell.length_c   1.000
_cell.angle_alpha   90.00
_cell.angle_beta   90.00
_cell.angle_gamma   90.00
#
_symmetry.space_group_name_H-M   'P 1'
#
loop_
_entity.id
_entity.type
_entity.pdbx_description
1 polymer ?
#
loop_
_entity_poly.entity_id
_entity_poly.type
_entity_poly.pdbx_seq_one_letter_code
_entity_poly.pdbx_strand_id
1 'polypeptide(L)'
;MKKNIIGILLILSLLLVSCGKKEVENTDVKVSDTTTKTVSEEKTVLEETTEEKMNATMMEIYKKGKPATCTFKITGEDGAVYDSIMYIDGKVLKYVMKGEIEGQKLENNVLIKDGFSYTWSNMDKQGFKMKENLNEETSEEGNEMEAQEMNETYEFSCKKGANSSMFELPSDIKFQEFDMPNMPEIPNGTMGE
;
A
#
# COMPACT_ATOMS: atom_id res chain seq x y z
N MET A 1 17.11 31.43 27.13
CA MET A 1 16.14 32.43 27.63
C MET A 1 14.75 31.82 27.62
N LYS A 2 13.99 32.09 28.67
CA LYS A 2 12.73 31.44 29.07
C LYS A 2 11.58 31.77 28.12
N LYS A 3 10.67 30.82 27.88
CA LYS A 3 9.23 31.10 27.77
C LYS A 3 8.43 29.98 28.45
N ASN A 4 7.70 30.38 29.48
CA ASN A 4 6.76 29.59 30.28
C ASN A 4 5.36 29.71 29.65
N ILE A 5 4.59 28.63 29.63
CA ILE A 5 3.13 28.59 29.39
C ILE A 5 2.60 27.49 30.33
N ILE A 6 2.14 27.76 31.56
CA ILE A 6 0.76 28.13 31.96
C ILE A 6 -0.26 27.24 31.22
N GLY A 7 -0.82 26.16 31.78
CA GLY A 7 -1.55 26.11 33.04
C GLY A 7 -3.06 26.25 32.79
N ILE A 8 -3.74 25.17 32.40
CA ILE A 8 -5.21 25.02 32.32
C ILE A 8 -5.50 23.59 32.82
N LEU A 9 -5.80 23.36 34.09
CA LEU A 9 -7.09 23.53 34.79
C LEU A 9 -8.25 22.74 34.16
N LEU A 10 -8.31 21.45 34.52
CA LEU A 10 -9.41 20.74 35.18
C LEU A 10 -10.87 20.96 34.70
N ILE A 11 -11.63 19.83 34.75
CA ILE A 11 -13.10 19.66 34.67
C ILE A 11 -13.52 19.24 33.23
N LEU A 12 -14.26 18.16 32.93
CA LEU A 12 -15.35 17.48 33.62
C LEU A 12 -15.64 16.12 32.92
N SER A 13 -16.08 15.13 33.73
CA SER A 13 -17.03 14.06 33.39
C SER A 13 -16.74 13.07 32.24
N LEU A 14 -16.32 11.84 32.60
CA LEU A 14 -16.86 10.64 31.99
C LEU A 14 -17.56 9.78 33.05
N LEU A 15 -18.90 9.87 33.07
CA LEU A 15 -19.76 8.72 33.32
C LEU A 15 -19.71 7.90 32.01
N LEU A 16 -19.64 6.58 31.97
CA LEU A 16 -20.70 5.67 32.34
C LEU A 16 -20.13 4.25 32.50
N VAL A 17 -20.51 3.59 33.60
CA VAL A 17 -20.33 2.16 33.81
C VAL A 17 -21.30 1.43 32.86
N SER A 18 -20.75 0.73 31.87
CA SER A 18 -21.48 -0.16 30.97
C SER A 18 -21.89 -1.43 31.73
N CYS A 19 -23.19 -1.58 31.97
CA CYS A 19 -23.80 -2.79 32.50
C CYS A 19 -24.77 -3.33 31.45
N GLY A 20 -24.52 -4.54 30.93
CA GLY A 20 -25.42 -5.16 29.95
C GLY A 20 -24.89 -6.46 29.34
N LYS A 21 -24.86 -7.53 30.15
CA LYS A 21 -24.86 -8.93 29.66
C LYS A 21 -26.31 -9.42 29.57
N LYS A 22 -26.69 -10.00 28.43
CA LYS A 22 -27.71 -11.06 28.24
C LYS A 22 -27.75 -11.41 26.75
N GLU A 23 -28.06 -12.60 26.28
CA GLU A 23 -28.19 -13.95 26.82
C GLU A 23 -28.36 -14.82 25.57
N VAL A 24 -27.86 -16.04 25.64
CA VAL A 24 -27.87 -17.04 24.57
C VAL A 24 -29.30 -17.53 24.35
N GLU A 25 -29.75 -17.57 23.10
CA GLU A 25 -30.90 -18.39 22.71
C GLU A 25 -30.44 -19.41 21.67
N ASN A 26 -30.29 -20.65 22.13
CA ASN A 26 -30.14 -21.83 21.29
C ASN A 26 -31.52 -22.17 20.73
N THR A 27 -31.65 -22.26 19.41
CA THR A 27 -32.73 -23.05 18.80
C THR A 27 -32.12 -24.23 18.06
N ASP A 28 -32.27 -25.39 18.69
CA ASP A 28 -32.10 -26.73 18.18
C ASP A 28 -33.12 -26.97 17.06
N VAL A 29 -32.68 -27.26 15.83
CA VAL A 29 -33.49 -28.03 14.86
C VAL A 29 -32.64 -29.15 14.32
N LYS A 30 -33.12 -30.36 14.64
CA LYS A 30 -32.55 -31.66 14.36
C LYS A 30 -33.14 -32.25 13.06
N VAL A 31 -32.24 -32.93 12.34
CA VAL A 31 -32.43 -34.21 11.61
C VAL A 31 -32.95 -34.17 10.17
N SER A 32 -32.09 -34.67 9.26
CA SER A 32 -32.24 -35.86 8.37
C SER A 32 -31.52 -35.59 7.04
N ASP A 33 -30.82 -36.49 6.38
CA ASP A 33 -30.17 -37.77 6.66
C ASP A 33 -29.40 -38.11 5.36
N THR A 34 -28.25 -38.78 5.49
CA THR A 34 -27.66 -39.72 4.51
C THR A 34 -27.32 -39.24 3.07
N THR A 35 -26.02 -39.27 2.70
CA THR A 35 -25.46 -40.19 1.67
C THR A 35 -23.93 -40.06 1.52
N THR A 36 -23.30 -41.22 1.55
CA THR A 36 -21.89 -41.60 1.39
C THR A 36 -21.26 -41.24 0.02
N LYS A 37 -20.01 -40.73 -0.01
CA LYS A 37 -18.89 -41.28 -0.83
C LYS A 37 -17.56 -40.52 -0.70
N THR A 38 -16.52 -41.32 -0.43
CA THR A 38 -15.20 -41.35 -1.09
C THR A 38 -14.24 -40.15 -0.98
N VAL A 39 -13.21 -40.38 -0.15
CA VAL A 39 -11.77 -40.10 -0.36
C VAL A 39 -11.40 -38.98 -1.33
N SER A 40 -10.90 -37.89 -0.79
CA SER A 40 -9.65 -37.29 -1.25
C SER A 40 -8.97 -36.67 -0.04
N GLU A 41 -7.91 -37.34 0.41
CA GLU A 41 -6.95 -36.83 1.37
C GLU A 41 -6.22 -35.67 0.69
N GLU A 42 -6.82 -34.48 0.74
CA GLU A 42 -6.17 -33.24 0.38
C GLU A 42 -5.08 -33.02 1.43
N LYS A 43 -3.87 -33.47 1.07
CA LYS A 43 -2.63 -33.09 1.72
C LYS A 43 -2.52 -31.57 1.59
N THR A 44 -3.12 -30.85 2.53
CA THR A 44 -2.84 -29.44 2.78
C THR A 44 -1.38 -29.38 3.18
N VAL A 45 -0.52 -29.19 2.18
CA VAL A 45 0.83 -28.69 2.40
C VAL A 45 0.63 -27.30 2.99
N LEU A 46 0.66 -27.21 4.31
CA LEU A 46 1.02 -25.98 4.98
C LEU A 46 2.44 -25.66 4.47
N GLU A 47 2.55 -24.91 3.37
CA GLU A 47 3.73 -24.09 3.13
C GLU A 47 3.70 -23.09 4.29
N GLU A 48 4.45 -23.40 5.35
CA GLU A 48 4.83 -22.38 6.33
C GLU A 48 5.43 -21.23 5.52
N THR A 49 4.66 -20.15 5.40
CA THR A 49 5.08 -18.97 4.65
C THR A 49 6.09 -18.26 5.53
N THR A 50 7.35 -18.69 5.46
CA THR A 50 8.43 -18.07 6.24
C THR A 50 8.63 -16.65 5.73
N GLU A 51 8.34 -15.67 6.59
CA GLU A 51 8.65 -14.27 6.31
C GLU A 51 10.17 -14.09 6.26
N GLU A 52 10.68 -13.62 5.13
CA GLU A 52 12.09 -13.26 4.96
C GLU A 52 12.25 -11.76 5.24
N LYS A 53 13.13 -11.43 6.19
CA LYS A 53 13.52 -10.05 6.45
C LYS A 53 14.73 -9.66 5.62
N MET A 54 14.70 -8.48 5.01
CA MET A 54 15.82 -7.95 4.23
C MET A 54 15.86 -6.43 4.24
N ASN A 55 17.07 -5.85 4.15
CA ASN A 55 17.25 -4.43 3.88
C ASN A 55 17.49 -4.27 2.38
N ALA A 56 16.70 -3.44 1.71
CA ALA A 56 16.80 -3.18 0.27
C ALA A 56 16.08 -1.88 -0.08
N THR A 57 16.16 -1.47 -1.35
CA THR A 57 15.30 -0.42 -1.89
C THR A 57 14.04 -1.01 -2.54
N MET A 58 12.97 -0.21 -2.70
CA MET A 58 11.78 -0.66 -3.44
C MET A 58 12.13 -1.07 -4.87
N MET A 59 13.00 -0.29 -5.52
CA MET A 59 13.49 -0.56 -6.88
C MET A 59 14.23 -1.89 -6.97
N GLU A 60 15.06 -2.25 -5.99
CA GLU A 60 15.75 -3.54 -5.95
C GLU A 60 14.77 -4.72 -5.86
N ILE A 61 13.71 -4.59 -5.05
CA ILE A 61 12.71 -5.65 -4.91
C ILE A 61 11.89 -5.76 -6.21
N TYR A 62 11.45 -4.64 -6.77
CA TYR A 62 10.72 -4.61 -8.05
C TYR A 62 11.54 -5.23 -9.19
N LYS A 63 12.83 -4.86 -9.33
CA LYS A 63 13.73 -5.41 -10.35
C LYS A 63 13.93 -6.93 -10.25
N LYS A 64 13.79 -7.53 -9.06
CA LYS A 64 13.84 -8.99 -8.91
C LYS A 64 12.65 -9.67 -9.59
N GLY A 65 11.49 -8.99 -9.69
CA GLY A 65 10.28 -9.46 -10.39
C GLY A 65 9.68 -10.76 -9.86
N LYS A 66 10.14 -11.26 -8.70
CA LYS A 66 9.64 -12.50 -8.12
C LYS A 66 8.29 -12.22 -7.44
N PRO A 67 7.29 -13.11 -7.61
CA PRO A 67 6.03 -12.96 -6.91
C PRO A 67 6.23 -12.85 -5.41
N ALA A 68 5.83 -11.72 -4.82
CA ALA A 68 6.06 -11.44 -3.41
C ALA A 68 5.06 -10.42 -2.85
N THR A 69 4.81 -10.53 -1.55
CA THR A 69 4.13 -9.52 -0.74
C THR A 69 5.11 -9.07 0.34
N CYS A 70 5.51 -7.80 0.29
CA CYS A 70 6.47 -7.22 1.22
C CYS A 70 5.82 -6.10 2.03
N THR A 71 6.07 -6.06 3.33
CA THR A 71 5.63 -4.98 4.23
C THR A 71 6.83 -4.23 4.79
N PHE A 72 6.71 -2.93 4.92
CA PHE A 72 7.72 -2.05 5.48
C PHE A 72 7.04 -0.79 6.05
N LYS A 73 7.82 0.10 6.67
CA LYS A 73 7.32 1.36 7.22
C LYS A 73 8.10 2.52 6.63
N ILE A 74 7.39 3.60 6.32
CA ILE A 74 7.98 4.88 5.90
C ILE A 74 7.71 5.89 7.01
N THR A 75 8.67 6.76 7.30
CA THR A 75 8.48 7.89 8.21
C THR A 75 8.50 9.17 7.39
N GLY A 76 7.37 9.90 7.38
CA GLY A 76 7.27 11.19 6.70
C GLY A 76 8.11 12.26 7.38
N GLU A 77 8.28 13.40 6.71
CA GLU A 77 9.05 14.54 7.23
C GLU A 77 8.47 15.12 8.53
N ASP A 78 7.15 14.98 8.72
CA ASP A 78 6.42 15.36 9.93
C ASP A 78 6.59 14.36 11.09
N GLY A 79 7.32 13.27 10.86
CA GLY A 79 7.53 12.17 11.80
C GLY A 79 6.38 11.17 11.85
N ALA A 80 5.34 11.31 11.01
CA ALA A 80 4.27 10.34 10.91
C ALA A 80 4.79 9.03 10.31
N VAL A 81 4.36 7.90 10.86
CA VAL A 81 4.77 6.57 10.39
C VAL A 81 3.64 5.95 9.60
N TYR A 82 3.94 5.56 8.37
CA TYR A 82 3.02 4.95 7.43
C TYR A 82 3.31 3.45 7.29
N ASP A 83 2.25 2.64 7.31
CA ASP A 83 2.33 1.21 7.01
C ASP A 83 2.28 1.02 5.49
N SER A 84 3.29 0.36 4.95
CA SER A 84 3.46 0.21 3.51
C SER A 84 3.46 -1.26 3.10
N ILE A 85 2.73 -1.58 2.05
CA ILE A 85 2.61 -2.92 1.48
C ILE A 85 2.93 -2.86 -0.01
N MET A 86 3.82 -3.73 -0.46
CA MET A 86 4.22 -3.87 -1.85
C MET A 86 3.92 -5.29 -2.33
N TYR A 87 3.15 -5.39 -3.41
CA TYR A 87 2.81 -6.63 -4.11
C TYR A 87 3.53 -6.63 -5.45
N ILE A 88 4.21 -7.71 -5.78
CA ILE A 88 4.97 -7.86 -7.02
C ILE A 88 4.57 -9.17 -7.69
N ASP A 89 4.41 -9.13 -9.01
CA ASP A 89 4.31 -10.31 -9.87
C ASP A 89 4.88 -9.99 -11.26
N GLY A 90 6.12 -10.41 -11.53
CA GLY A 90 6.82 -10.08 -12.77
C GLY A 90 7.07 -8.58 -12.92
N LYS A 91 6.40 -7.96 -13.90
CA LYS A 91 6.47 -6.51 -14.17
C LYS A 91 5.29 -5.73 -13.58
N VAL A 92 4.41 -6.41 -12.86
CA VAL A 92 3.27 -5.77 -12.20
C VAL A 92 3.66 -5.46 -10.76
N LEU A 93 3.46 -4.21 -10.34
CA LEU A 93 3.75 -3.73 -9.01
C LEU A 93 2.51 -3.05 -8.46
N LYS A 94 2.07 -3.41 -7.26
CA LYS A 94 1.14 -2.58 -6.49
C LYS A 94 1.80 -2.14 -5.20
N TYR A 95 1.71 -0.86 -4.91
CA TYR A 95 2.14 -0.25 -3.68
C TYR A 95 0.93 0.34 -2.95
N VAL A 96 0.80 0.07 -1.66
CA VAL A 96 -0.26 0.58 -0.80
C VAL A 96 0.36 1.20 0.43
N MET A 97 0.11 2.49 0.62
CA MET A 97 0.53 3.24 1.81
C MET A 97 -0.70 3.52 2.67
N LYS A 98 -0.61 3.21 3.97
CA LYS A 98 -1.67 3.39 4.95
C LYS A 98 -1.20 4.31 6.07
N GLY A 99 -2.04 5.27 6.42
CA GLY A 99 -1.78 6.21 7.50
C GLY A 99 -3.05 6.81 8.06
N GLU A 100 -2.87 7.87 8.84
CA GLU A 100 -3.97 8.64 9.42
C GLU A 100 -3.67 10.13 9.31
N ILE A 101 -4.62 10.90 8.78
CA ILE A 101 -4.55 12.36 8.69
C ILE A 101 -5.81 12.91 9.35
N GLU A 102 -5.66 13.78 10.36
CA GLU A 102 -6.78 14.41 11.06
C GLU A 102 -7.85 13.43 11.59
N GLY A 103 -7.43 12.24 12.04
CA GLY A 103 -8.34 11.20 12.54
C GLY A 103 -9.01 10.35 11.45
N GLN A 104 -8.71 10.60 10.18
CA GLN A 104 -9.23 9.85 9.03
C GLN A 104 -8.18 8.90 8.49
N LYS A 105 -8.60 7.66 8.22
CA LYS A 105 -7.72 6.64 7.63
C LYS A 105 -7.43 7.00 6.18
N LEU A 106 -6.15 7.22 5.87
CA LEU A 106 -5.66 7.41 4.53
C LEU A 106 -5.14 6.08 3.99
N GLU A 107 -5.55 5.74 2.77
CA GLU A 107 -4.97 4.65 1.99
C GLU A 107 -4.70 5.14 0.57
N ASN A 108 -3.43 5.30 0.23
CA ASN A 108 -2.98 5.66 -1.11
C ASN A 108 -2.47 4.40 -1.83
N ASN A 109 -2.87 4.25 -3.07
CA ASN A 109 -2.57 3.10 -3.90
C ASN A 109 -1.85 3.57 -5.16
N VAL A 110 -0.80 2.85 -5.53
CA VAL A 110 -0.13 2.95 -6.83
C VAL A 110 -0.11 1.55 -7.45
N LEU A 111 -0.48 1.43 -8.72
CA LEU A 111 -0.40 0.20 -9.49
C LEU A 111 0.35 0.47 -10.79
N ILE A 112 1.47 -0.20 -11.02
CA ILE A 112 2.17 -0.20 -12.30
C ILE A 112 1.80 -1.49 -13.02
N LYS A 113 1.15 -1.36 -14.17
CA LYS A 113 0.62 -2.48 -14.95
C LYS A 113 0.45 -2.08 -16.42
N ASP A 114 0.85 -2.97 -17.33
CA ASP A 114 0.66 -2.82 -18.77
C ASP A 114 1.25 -1.53 -19.37
N GLY A 115 2.37 -1.04 -18.80
CA GLY A 115 3.04 0.19 -19.25
C GLY A 115 2.37 1.48 -18.76
N PHE A 116 1.48 1.39 -17.78
CA PHE A 116 0.86 2.53 -17.13
C PHE A 116 1.04 2.47 -15.62
N SER A 117 1.13 3.63 -14.99
CA SER A 117 0.97 3.81 -13.55
C SER A 117 -0.42 4.35 -13.26
N TYR A 118 -1.05 3.81 -12.23
CA TYR A 118 -2.38 4.18 -11.76
C TYR A 118 -2.27 4.57 -10.28
N THR A 119 -2.66 5.79 -9.94
CA THR A 119 -2.62 6.29 -8.56
C THR A 119 -4.01 6.70 -8.12
N TRP A 120 -4.43 6.27 -6.93
CA TRP A 120 -5.70 6.68 -6.34
C TRP A 120 -5.65 6.63 -4.81
N SER A 121 -6.58 7.32 -4.17
CA SER A 121 -6.76 7.32 -2.72
C SER A 121 -8.13 6.75 -2.35
N ASN A 122 -8.29 6.23 -1.13
CA ASN A 122 -9.59 5.87 -0.59
C ASN A 122 -10.48 7.10 -0.29
N MET A 123 -9.89 8.29 -0.21
CA MET A 123 -10.59 9.54 0.08
C MET A 123 -11.34 10.11 -1.12
N ASP A 124 -10.94 9.73 -2.33
CA ASP A 124 -11.47 10.25 -3.59
C ASP A 124 -12.04 9.15 -4.48
N LYS A 125 -13.04 9.48 -5.31
CA LYS A 125 -13.58 8.59 -6.35
C LYS A 125 -12.91 8.78 -7.71
N GLN A 126 -11.76 9.44 -7.71
CA GLN A 126 -10.99 9.77 -8.89
C GLN A 126 -9.55 9.31 -8.67
N GLY A 127 -8.90 8.90 -9.76
CA GLY A 127 -7.50 8.52 -9.79
C GLY A 127 -6.84 9.06 -11.04
N PHE A 128 -5.52 8.90 -11.11
CA PHE A 128 -4.70 9.30 -12.23
C PHE A 128 -4.14 8.08 -12.93
N LYS A 129 -4.10 8.12 -14.26
CA LYS A 129 -3.44 7.13 -15.10
C LYS A 129 -2.38 7.85 -15.93
N MET A 130 -1.14 7.39 -15.82
CA MET A 130 0.02 7.95 -16.53
C MET A 130 0.72 6.85 -17.31
N LYS A 131 1.23 7.18 -18.50
CA LYS A 131 2.03 6.25 -19.30
C LYS A 131 3.45 6.22 -18.74
N GLU A 132 3.96 5.01 -18.51
CA GLU A 132 5.31 4.80 -17.98
C GLU A 132 6.31 4.63 -19.14
N ASN A 133 7.33 5.47 -19.18
CA ASN A 133 8.47 5.31 -20.10
C ASN A 133 9.60 4.55 -19.39
N LEU A 134 9.38 3.26 -19.10
CA LEU A 134 10.35 2.41 -18.37
C LEU A 134 11.67 2.11 -19.15
N ASN A 135 11.83 2.67 -20.35
CA ASN A 135 13.00 2.44 -21.23
C ASN A 135 14.01 3.58 -21.23
N GLU A 136 13.71 4.71 -20.58
CA GLU A 136 14.68 5.79 -20.43
C GLU A 136 15.31 5.64 -19.04
N GLU A 137 16.65 5.58 -19.01
CA GLU A 137 17.37 5.89 -17.78
C GLU A 137 16.83 7.24 -17.31
N THR A 138 16.09 7.21 -16.20
CA THR A 138 15.33 8.32 -15.62
C THR A 138 16.02 9.65 -15.89
N SER A 139 15.51 10.43 -16.84
CA SER A 139 15.89 11.84 -16.95
C SER A 139 15.51 12.49 -15.63
N GLU A 140 16.45 13.20 -15.02
CA GLU A 140 16.38 13.77 -13.67
C GLU A 140 15.19 14.74 -13.41
N GLU A 141 14.32 15.00 -14.39
CA GLU A 141 13.24 15.99 -14.32
C GLU A 141 11.81 15.41 -14.25
N GLY A 142 11.66 14.10 -14.03
CA GLY A 142 10.36 13.45 -13.84
C GLY A 142 10.05 13.13 -12.37
N ASN A 143 9.29 14.00 -11.71
CA ASN A 143 8.73 13.82 -10.35
C ASN A 143 9.76 13.34 -9.29
N GLU A 144 10.69 14.22 -8.90
CA GLU A 144 11.76 13.95 -7.92
C GLU A 144 11.27 13.27 -6.62
N MET A 145 10.04 13.54 -6.19
CA MET A 145 9.46 12.97 -4.97
C MET A 145 9.21 11.45 -5.07
N GLU A 146 8.74 10.93 -6.21
CA GLU A 146 8.52 9.48 -6.40
C GLU A 146 9.83 8.72 -6.68
N ALA A 147 10.78 9.36 -7.36
CA ALA A 147 12.08 8.77 -7.65
C ALA A 147 12.96 8.64 -6.38
N GLN A 148 12.83 9.57 -5.43
CA GLN A 148 13.59 9.53 -4.18
C GLN A 148 13.14 8.37 -3.28
N GLU A 149 11.83 8.21 -3.06
CA GLU A 149 11.30 7.14 -2.20
C GLU A 149 11.65 5.74 -2.72
N MET A 150 11.72 5.55 -4.05
CA MET A 150 12.07 4.25 -4.63
C MET A 150 13.53 3.82 -4.41
N ASN A 151 14.42 4.79 -4.13
CA ASN A 151 15.86 4.56 -3.96
C ASN A 151 16.31 4.54 -2.49
N GLU A 152 15.42 4.87 -1.55
CA GLU A 152 15.70 4.73 -0.12
C GLU A 152 15.73 3.25 0.32
N THR A 153 16.53 2.97 1.34
CA THR A 153 16.67 1.62 1.91
C THR A 153 15.71 1.43 3.09
N TYR A 154 14.92 0.37 3.06
CA TYR A 154 13.97 0.00 4.12
C TYR A 154 14.19 -1.43 4.62
N GLU A 155 13.78 -1.72 5.86
CA GLU A 155 13.66 -3.09 6.37
C GLU A 155 12.31 -3.67 5.90
N PHE A 156 12.38 -4.59 4.94
CA PHE A 156 11.22 -5.32 4.42
C PHE A 156 11.03 -6.64 5.15
N SER A 157 9.76 -7.00 5.39
CA SER A 157 9.35 -8.38 5.68
C SER A 157 8.57 -8.91 4.47
N CYS A 158 9.11 -9.91 3.77
CA CYS A 158 8.56 -10.42 2.52
C CYS A 158 8.05 -11.86 2.67
N LYS A 159 6.90 -12.13 2.05
CA LYS A 159 6.34 -13.46 1.83
C LYS A 159 6.36 -13.78 0.34
N LYS A 160 6.57 -15.05 0.02
CA LYS A 160 6.46 -15.55 -1.35
C LYS A 160 5.00 -15.46 -1.83
N GLY A 161 4.83 -15.01 -3.06
CA GLY A 161 3.55 -14.91 -3.74
C GLY A 161 2.81 -13.58 -3.52
N ALA A 162 1.94 -13.28 -4.48
CA ALA A 162 0.96 -12.21 -4.42
C ALA A 162 -0.35 -12.75 -5.04
N ASN A 163 -1.51 -12.35 -4.50
CA ASN A 163 -2.79 -12.75 -5.07
C ASN A 163 -3.11 -11.86 -6.28
N SER A 164 -3.54 -12.47 -7.40
CA SER A 164 -3.85 -11.75 -8.64
C SER A 164 -4.88 -10.63 -8.45
N SER A 165 -5.85 -10.82 -7.55
CA SER A 165 -6.87 -9.80 -7.21
C SER A 165 -6.28 -8.51 -6.64
N MET A 166 -5.06 -8.54 -6.09
CA MET A 166 -4.39 -7.32 -5.62
C MET A 166 -4.11 -6.36 -6.77
N PHE A 167 -3.93 -6.85 -7.99
CA PHE A 167 -3.56 -6.08 -9.18
C PHE A 167 -4.74 -5.67 -10.07
N GLU A 168 -5.96 -5.76 -9.53
CA GLU A 168 -7.17 -5.28 -10.20
C GLU A 168 -7.38 -3.80 -9.89
N LEU A 169 -7.82 -3.05 -10.90
CA LEU A 169 -8.24 -1.67 -10.71
C LEU A 169 -9.62 -1.65 -10.05
N PRO A 170 -9.85 -0.80 -9.06
CA PRO A 170 -11.17 -0.66 -8.44
C PRO A 170 -12.19 -0.11 -9.44
N SER A 171 -13.36 -0.74 -9.52
CA SER A 171 -14.42 -0.38 -10.49
C SER A 171 -15.14 0.92 -10.16
N ASP A 172 -15.02 1.41 -8.92
CA ASP A 172 -15.66 2.63 -8.43
C ASP A 172 -14.77 3.88 -8.55
N ILE A 173 -13.54 3.74 -9.02
CA ILE A 173 -12.60 4.84 -9.27
C ILE A 173 -12.60 5.20 -10.76
N LYS A 174 -12.74 6.49 -11.05
CA LYS A 174 -12.59 7.02 -12.40
C LYS A 174 -11.17 7.52 -12.60
N PHE A 175 -10.42 6.90 -13.51
CA PHE A 175 -9.07 7.31 -13.84
C PHE A 175 -9.06 8.38 -14.92
N GLN A 176 -8.44 9.51 -14.62
CA GLN A 176 -8.14 10.56 -15.59
C GLN A 176 -6.77 10.29 -16.20
N GLU A 177 -6.68 10.32 -17.52
CA GLU A 177 -5.40 10.19 -18.22
C GLU A 177 -4.69 11.54 -18.27
N PHE A 178 -3.43 11.55 -17.83
CA PHE A 178 -2.54 12.68 -18.02
C PHE A 178 -1.51 12.31 -19.08
N ASP A 179 -1.61 12.94 -20.25
CA ASP A 179 -0.55 12.88 -21.25
C ASP A 179 0.40 14.02 -20.92
N MET A 180 1.60 13.69 -20.43
CA MET A 180 2.61 14.73 -20.24
C MET A 180 2.94 15.31 -21.61
N PRO A 181 2.64 16.60 -21.88
CA PRO A 181 3.05 17.19 -23.14
C PRO A 181 4.57 17.07 -23.21
N ASN A 182 5.10 16.47 -24.29
CA ASN A 182 6.54 16.39 -24.56
C ASN A 182 7.17 17.75 -24.23
N MET A 183 7.80 17.86 -23.06
CA MET A 183 8.43 19.09 -22.66
C MET A 183 9.64 19.24 -23.59
N PRO A 184 9.75 20.35 -24.35
CA PRO A 184 10.88 20.52 -25.24
C PRO A 184 12.16 20.47 -24.41
N GLU A 185 13.09 19.59 -24.79
CA GLU A 185 14.43 19.51 -24.19
C GLU A 185 14.98 20.94 -24.08
N ILE A 186 15.24 21.40 -22.85
CA ILE A 186 15.88 22.70 -22.67
C ILE A 186 17.29 22.53 -23.23
N PRO A 187 17.67 23.25 -24.31
CA PRO A 187 18.99 23.08 -24.89
C PRO A 187 20.02 23.40 -23.81
N ASN A 188 20.87 22.41 -23.54
CA ASN A 188 21.90 22.46 -22.51
C ASN A 188 22.79 23.68 -22.77
N GLY A 189 22.53 24.77 -22.05
CA GLY A 189 23.17 26.04 -22.26
C GLY A 189 24.63 25.93 -21.86
N THR A 190 25.52 25.89 -22.85
CA THR A 190 26.94 26.16 -22.68
C THR A 190 27.10 27.46 -21.91
N MET A 191 27.43 27.39 -20.62
CA MET A 191 28.06 28.51 -19.92
C MET A 191 29.36 28.79 -20.65
N GLY A 192 29.34 29.86 -21.45
CA GLY A 192 30.56 30.42 -22.02
C GLY A 192 31.49 30.88 -20.92
N GLU A 193 32.77 30.57 -21.14
CA GLU A 193 33.95 30.91 -20.35
C GLU A 193 34.09 32.40 -19.99
#